data_AF-A0AA43HKW9-F1
#
_entry.id   AF-A0AA43HKW9-F1
#
_cell.length_a   1.000
_cell.length_b   1.000
_cell.length_c   1.000
_cell.angle_alpha   90.00
_cell.angle_beta   90.00
_cell.angle_gamma   90.00
#
_symmetry.space_group_name_H-M   'P 1'
#
loop_
_entity.id
_entity.type
_entity.pdbx_description
1 polymer ?
#
loop_
_entity_poly.entity_id
_entity_poly.type
_entity_poly.pdbx_seq_one_letter_code
_entity_poly.pdbx_strand_id
1 'polypeptide(L)'
;MSAVPDLPMMHLLLRQGRVPAALSLGLLLVALLLLGIEPGLAMFAAGLLLLSLVAGVVQAYYAVRVQLDASLLRLLQQEGLQGEVAAQRVDQALHTAGLRRLDAQAPTRGWDARWTGMRRLLMRQYAATLLQFAALLLAVLWPQT
;
A
#
# COMPACT_ATOMS: atom_id res chain seq x y z
N MET A 1 17.34 8.85 20.32
CA MET A 1 16.04 8.27 20.75
C MET A 1 15.06 8.50 19.61
N SER A 2 14.83 7.50 18.76
CA SER A 2 13.75 7.57 17.77
C SER A 2 12.44 7.46 18.51
N ALA A 3 11.78 8.60 18.75
CA ALA A 3 10.45 8.63 19.33
C ALA A 3 9.52 7.87 18.38
N VAL A 4 9.10 6.68 18.83
CA VAL A 4 8.12 5.89 18.12
C VAL A 4 6.87 6.75 18.00
N PRO A 5 6.34 7.02 16.79
CA PRO A 5 5.20 7.91 16.66
C PRO A 5 4.00 7.33 17.41
N ASP A 6 3.22 8.18 18.06
CA ASP A 6 2.00 7.76 18.72
C ASP A 6 1.08 7.04 17.74
N LEU A 7 0.35 6.02 18.22
CA LEU A 7 -0.66 5.31 17.45
C LEU A 7 -1.56 6.20 16.60
N PRO A 8 -2.14 7.31 17.11
CA PRO A 8 -2.96 8.23 16.30
C PRO A 8 -2.20 8.80 15.10
N MET A 9 -0.93 9.17 15.26
CA MET A 9 -0.08 9.65 14.17
C MET A 9 0.14 8.57 13.11
N MET A 10 0.44 7.34 13.54
CA MET A 10 0.62 6.20 12.63
C MET A 10 -0.64 5.90 11.81
N HIS A 11 -1.82 5.94 12.45
CA HIS A 11 -3.10 5.76 11.77
C HIS A 11 -3.37 6.86 10.74
N LEU A 12 -3.13 8.12 11.09
CA LEU A 12 -3.31 9.24 10.16
C LEU A 12 -2.40 9.11 8.92
N LEU A 13 -1.14 8.72 9.12
CA LEU A 13 -0.18 8.51 8.03
C LEU A 13 -0.60 7.38 7.09
N LEU A 14 -1.08 6.25 7.62
CA LEU A 14 -1.56 5.15 6.77
C LEU A 14 -2.88 5.50 6.07
N ARG A 15 -3.74 6.32 6.70
CA ARG A 15 -4.99 6.80 6.09
C ARG A 15 -4.73 7.70 4.87
N GLN A 16 -3.60 8.39 4.81
CA GLN A 16 -3.19 9.15 3.62
C GLN A 16 -3.06 8.28 2.37
N GLY A 17 -2.80 6.97 2.52
CA GLY A 17 -2.76 6.01 1.42
C GLY A 17 -4.05 5.90 0.60
N ARG A 18 -5.18 6.47 1.06
CA ARG A 18 -6.42 6.56 0.25
C ARG A 18 -6.29 7.49 -0.96
N VAL A 19 -5.54 8.58 -0.85
CA VAL A 19 -5.35 9.55 -1.94
C VAL A 19 -4.61 8.92 -3.14
N PRO A 20 -3.43 8.29 -2.98
CA PRO A 20 -2.76 7.63 -4.10
C PRO A 20 -3.55 6.45 -4.65
N ALA A 21 -4.40 5.80 -3.86
CA ALA A 21 -5.29 4.75 -4.35
C ALA A 21 -6.37 5.29 -5.30
N ALA A 22 -7.02 6.41 -4.95
CA ALA A 22 -8.00 7.05 -5.83
C ALA A 22 -7.35 7.55 -7.13
N LEU A 23 -6.17 8.16 -7.03
CA LEU A 23 -5.38 8.61 -8.19
C LEU A 23 -5.02 7.43 -9.10
N SER A 24 -4.46 6.37 -8.55
CA SER A 24 -4.08 5.15 -9.27
C SER A 24 -5.27 4.51 -9.99
N LEU A 25 -6.44 4.47 -9.37
CA LEU A 25 -7.66 3.97 -10.00
C LEU A 25 -8.04 4.85 -11.21
N GLY A 26 -7.97 6.18 -11.07
CA GLY A 26 -8.16 7.10 -12.19
C GLY A 26 -7.17 6.84 -13.34
N LEU A 27 -5.88 6.69 -13.03
CA LEU A 27 -4.85 6.37 -14.02
C LEU A 27 -5.08 5.02 -14.71
N LEU A 28 -5.56 4.02 -13.96
CA LEU A 28 -5.87 2.69 -14.49
C LEU A 28 -7.05 2.77 -15.47
N LEU A 29 -8.10 3.52 -15.15
CA LEU A 29 -9.23 3.75 -16.05
C LEU A 29 -8.81 4.46 -17.33
N VAL A 30 -7.94 5.48 -17.23
CA VAL A 30 -7.38 6.17 -18.41
C VAL A 30 -6.56 5.21 -19.26
N ALA A 31 -5.70 4.39 -18.66
CA ALA A 31 -4.90 3.41 -19.39
C ALA A 31 -5.76 2.37 -20.12
N LEU A 32 -6.83 1.87 -19.48
CA LEU A 32 -7.80 0.97 -20.12
C LEU A 32 -8.54 1.64 -21.28
N LEU A 33 -8.94 2.90 -21.11
CA LEU A 33 -9.65 3.65 -22.14
C LEU A 33 -8.76 3.85 -23.38
N LEU A 34 -7.51 4.27 -23.18
CA LEU A 34 -6.55 4.45 -24.28
C LEU A 34 -6.28 3.15 -25.03
N LEU A 35 -6.13 2.03 -24.31
CA LEU A 35 -5.93 0.72 -24.93
C LEU A 35 -7.16 0.26 -25.73
N GLY A 36 -8.37 0.66 -25.33
CA GLY A 36 -9.62 0.25 -25.98
C GLY A 36 -10.01 1.12 -27.19
N ILE A 37 -9.56 2.37 -27.26
CA ILE A 37 -9.96 3.33 -28.31
C ILE A 37 -8.95 3.42 -29.45
N GLU A 38 -7.66 3.19 -29.19
CA GLU A 38 -6.59 3.42 -30.17
C GLU A 38 -6.09 2.11 -30.80
N PRO A 39 -6.69 1.63 -31.92
CA PRO A 39 -6.27 0.39 -32.58
C PRO A 39 -4.89 0.48 -33.25
N GLY A 40 -4.32 1.70 -33.36
CA GLY A 40 -3.03 1.98 -34.00
C GLY A 40 -1.87 2.24 -33.04
N LEU A 41 -2.02 1.91 -31.75
CA LEU A 41 -0.96 2.11 -30.77
C LEU A 41 0.35 1.44 -31.21
N ALA A 42 1.42 2.23 -31.27
CA ALA A 42 2.76 1.67 -31.46
C ALA A 42 3.02 0.59 -30.39
N MET A 43 3.65 -0.53 -30.78
CA MET A 43 3.87 -1.67 -29.88
C MET A 43 4.55 -1.27 -28.56
N PHE A 44 5.45 -0.28 -28.62
CA PHE A 44 6.10 0.28 -27.44
C PHE A 44 5.14 1.06 -26.52
N ALA A 45 4.27 1.91 -27.08
CA ALA A 45 3.24 2.63 -26.33
C ALA A 45 2.23 1.67 -25.70
N ALA A 46 1.81 0.62 -26.42
CA ALA A 46 0.96 -0.44 -25.89
C ALA A 46 1.64 -1.18 -24.72
N GLY A 47 2.93 -1.49 -24.83
CA GLY A 47 3.73 -2.09 -23.75
C GLY A 47 3.79 -1.22 -22.50
N LEU A 48 3.94 0.10 -22.66
CA LEU A 48 3.92 1.06 -21.55
C LEU A 48 2.54 1.18 -20.90
N LEU A 49 1.44 1.13 -21.67
CA LEU A 49 0.09 1.07 -21.13
C LEU A 49 -0.15 -0.21 -20.32
N LEU A 50 0.29 -1.36 -20.82
CA LEU A 50 0.23 -2.63 -20.07
C LEU A 50 1.04 -2.55 -18.77
N LEU A 51 2.25 -1.97 -18.81
CA LEU A 51 3.05 -1.76 -17.61
C LEU A 51 2.33 -0.85 -16.60
N SER A 52 1.68 0.21 -17.07
CA SER A 52 0.84 1.09 -16.25
C SER A 52 -0.31 0.32 -15.59
N LEU A 53 -1.01 -0.53 -16.34
CA LEU A 53 -2.08 -1.38 -15.80
C LEU A 53 -1.57 -2.32 -14.70
N VAL A 54 -0.47 -3.03 -14.96
CA VAL A 54 0.14 -3.95 -13.96
C VAL A 54 0.57 -3.17 -12.72
N ALA A 55 1.20 -2.01 -12.88
CA ALA A 55 1.59 -1.15 -11.76
C ALA A 55 0.38 -0.68 -10.96
N GLY A 56 -0.74 -0.34 -11.61
CA GLY A 56 -2.00 0.00 -10.96
C GLY A 56 -2.61 -1.15 -10.15
N VAL A 57 -2.54 -2.38 -10.66
CA VAL A 57 -2.97 -3.58 -9.90
C VAL A 57 -2.08 -3.83 -8.68
N VAL A 58 -0.76 -3.73 -8.83
CA VAL A 58 0.20 -3.83 -7.71
C VAL A 58 -0.06 -2.73 -6.68
N GLN A 59 -0.33 -1.51 -7.13
CA GLN A 59 -0.71 -0.39 -6.27
C GLN A 59 -2.00 -0.70 -5.50
N ALA A 60 -3.03 -1.25 -6.14
CA ALA A 60 -4.29 -1.61 -5.51
C ALA A 60 -4.10 -2.67 -4.40
N TYR A 61 -3.26 -3.68 -4.66
CA TYR A 61 -2.86 -4.66 -3.63
C TYR A 61 -2.24 -3.98 -2.40
N TYR A 62 -1.29 -3.06 -2.61
CA TYR A 62 -0.69 -2.31 -1.50
C TYR A 62 -1.70 -1.40 -0.78
N ALA A 63 -2.62 -0.77 -1.50
CA ALA A 63 -3.66 0.08 -0.91
C ALA A 63 -4.58 -0.69 0.05
N VAL A 64 -5.04 -1.88 -0.37
CA VAL A 64 -5.86 -2.76 0.48
C VAL A 64 -5.10 -3.14 1.74
N ARG A 65 -3.83 -3.53 1.59
CA ARG A 65 -2.98 -3.93 2.72
C ARG A 65 -2.76 -2.79 3.72
N VAL A 66 -2.44 -1.59 3.22
CA VAL A 66 -2.26 -0.38 4.05
C VAL A 66 -3.56 0.03 4.76
N GLN A 67 -4.72 -0.09 4.09
CA GLN A 67 -6.01 0.23 4.71
C GLN A 67 -6.41 -0.77 5.79
N LEU A 68 -6.09 -2.05 5.60
CA LEU A 68 -6.28 -3.08 6.62
C LEU A 68 -5.42 -2.79 7.84
N ASP A 69 -4.14 -2.44 7.65
CA ASP A 69 -3.24 -2.04 8.75
C ASP A 69 -3.78 -0.81 9.50
N ALA A 70 -4.25 0.21 8.78
CA ALA A 70 -4.84 1.40 9.39
C ALA A 70 -6.09 1.06 10.22
N SER A 71 -6.95 0.16 9.72
CA SER A 71 -8.15 -0.27 10.43
C SER A 71 -7.83 -1.05 11.70
N LEU A 72 -6.81 -1.90 11.67
CA LEU A 72 -6.31 -2.59 12.87
C LEU A 72 -5.78 -1.61 13.92
N LEU A 73 -5.01 -0.60 13.50
CA LEU A 73 -4.53 0.45 14.42
C LEU A 73 -5.69 1.22 15.05
N ARG A 74 -6.75 1.51 14.29
CA ARG A 74 -7.95 2.17 14.80
C ARG A 74 -8.66 1.32 15.84
N LEU A 75 -8.76 0.01 15.64
CA LEU A 75 -9.35 -0.91 16.61
C LEU A 75 -8.54 -0.92 17.93
N LEU A 76 -7.21 -0.99 17.83
CA LEU A 76 -6.33 -0.95 19.01
C LEU A 76 -6.45 0.38 19.78
N GLN A 77 -6.60 1.50 19.07
CA GLN A 77 -6.88 2.79 19.68
C GLN A 77 -8.23 2.83 20.41
N GLN A 78 -9.27 2.21 19.83
CA GLN A 78 -10.59 2.11 20.46
C GLN A 78 -10.55 1.24 21.73
N GLU A 79 -9.69 0.22 21.77
CA GLU A 79 -9.41 -0.57 22.96
C GLU A 79 -8.50 0.15 23.98
N GLY A 80 -8.05 1.38 23.67
CA GLY A 80 -7.17 2.16 24.55
C GLY A 80 -5.75 1.61 24.69
N LEU A 81 -5.37 0.64 23.86
CA LEU A 81 -4.08 -0.03 23.94
C LEU A 81 -3.01 0.80 23.24
N GLN A 82 -1.83 0.94 23.86
CA GLN A 82 -0.70 1.68 23.30
C GLN A 82 0.61 0.87 23.42
N GLY A 83 1.57 1.17 22.53
CA GLY A 83 2.92 0.62 22.56
C GLY A 83 2.96 -0.91 22.57
N GLU A 84 3.74 -1.48 23.49
CA GLU A 84 3.99 -2.92 23.56
C GLU A 84 2.73 -3.72 23.94
N VAL A 85 1.79 -3.13 24.68
CA VAL A 85 0.51 -3.77 25.04
C VAL A 85 -0.35 -3.98 23.79
N ALA A 86 -0.38 -3.00 22.88
CA ALA A 86 -1.05 -3.15 21.59
C ALA A 86 -0.37 -4.23 20.72
N ALA A 87 0.96 -4.32 20.76
CA ALA A 87 1.72 -5.36 20.06
C ALA A 87 1.37 -6.78 20.54
N GLN A 88 1.27 -6.95 21.87
CA GLN A 88 0.89 -8.21 22.50
C GLN A 88 -0.55 -8.59 22.17
N ARG A 89 -1.49 -7.63 22.15
CA ARG A 89 -2.88 -7.89 21.79
C ARG A 89 -3.03 -8.38 20.36
N VAL A 90 -2.30 -7.78 19.41
CA VAL A 90 -2.26 -8.24 18.02
C VAL A 90 -1.70 -9.65 17.93
N ASP A 91 -0.63 -9.94 18.66
CA ASP A 91 -0.01 -11.27 18.63
C ASP A 91 -0.91 -12.34 19.25
N GLN A 92 -1.61 -12.00 20.32
CA GLN A 92 -2.62 -12.85 20.93
C GLN A 92 -3.78 -13.12 19.96
N ALA A 93 -4.29 -12.09 19.27
CA ALA A 93 -5.35 -12.24 18.28
C ALA A 93 -4.90 -13.14 17.10
N LEU A 94 -3.68 -12.95 16.60
CA LEU A 94 -3.10 -13.78 15.54
C LEU A 94 -2.89 -15.23 15.99
N HIS A 95 -2.59 -15.45 17.27
CA HIS A 95 -2.48 -16.78 17.85
C HIS A 95 -3.82 -17.48 17.96
N THR A 96 -4.83 -16.79 18.48
CA THR A 96 -6.19 -17.32 18.56
C THR A 96 -6.76 -17.63 17.18
N ALA A 97 -6.35 -16.88 16.15
CA ALA A 97 -6.72 -17.16 14.77
C ALA A 97 -5.92 -18.31 14.12
N GLY A 98 -4.96 -18.92 14.83
CA GLY A 98 -4.07 -19.96 14.29
C GLY A 98 -3.06 -19.45 13.24
N LEU A 99 -3.02 -18.15 12.97
CA LEU A 99 -2.18 -17.51 11.95
C LEU A 99 -0.73 -17.32 12.42
N ARG A 100 -0.48 -17.43 13.73
CA ARG A 100 0.86 -17.36 14.31
C ARG A 100 0.98 -18.33 15.48
N ARG A 101 2.01 -19.18 15.47
CA ARG A 101 2.43 -19.89 16.69
C ARG A 101 3.08 -18.85 17.60
N LEU A 102 2.54 -18.65 18.81
CA LEU A 102 3.27 -17.93 19.85
C LEU A 102 4.43 -18.83 20.26
N ASP A 103 5.56 -18.73 19.56
CA ASP A 103 6.80 -19.25 20.10
C ASP A 103 7.14 -18.37 21.30
N ALA A 104 7.03 -18.92 22.51
CA ALA A 104 7.32 -18.22 23.77
C ALA A 104 8.77 -17.68 23.84
N GLN A 105 9.64 -18.11 22.91
CA GLN A 105 11.03 -17.68 22.79
C GLN A 105 11.30 -16.73 21.60
N ALA A 106 10.30 -16.46 20.74
CA ALA A 106 10.48 -15.50 19.67
C ALA A 106 10.51 -14.09 20.28
N PRO A 107 11.59 -13.30 20.09
CA PRO A 107 11.64 -11.95 20.62
C PRO A 107 10.44 -11.17 20.11
N THR A 108 9.72 -10.49 21.02
CA THR A 108 8.62 -9.63 20.61
C THR A 108 9.18 -8.64 19.60
N ARG A 109 8.69 -8.70 18.35
CA ARG A 109 9.05 -7.68 17.37
C ARG A 109 8.50 -6.37 17.91
N GLY A 110 9.40 -5.57 18.46
CA GLY A 110 9.08 -4.26 19.02
C GLY A 110 8.29 -3.43 18.03
N TRP A 111 7.48 -2.53 18.57
CA TRP A 111 6.54 -1.70 17.81
C TRP A 111 7.21 -0.96 16.64
N ASP A 112 8.49 -0.59 16.77
CA ASP A 112 9.33 0.01 15.74
C ASP A 112 9.52 -0.84 14.47
N ALA A 113 9.75 -2.14 14.63
CA ALA A 113 9.93 -3.05 13.51
C ALA A 113 8.62 -3.19 12.72
N ARG A 114 7.48 -3.19 13.43
CA ARG A 114 6.15 -3.23 12.81
C ARG A 114 5.84 -1.94 12.07
N TRP A 115 6.14 -0.79 12.68
CA TRP A 115 5.99 0.52 12.06
C TRP A 115 6.81 0.64 10.78
N THR A 116 8.07 0.20 10.82
CA THR A 116 8.95 0.19 9.64
C THR A 116 8.36 -0.65 8.51
N GLY A 117 7.76 -1.79 8.84
CA GLY A 117 7.02 -2.63 7.90
C GLY A 117 5.84 -1.90 7.25
N MET A 118 4.94 -1.34 8.08
CA MET A 118 3.78 -0.57 7.62
C MET A 118 4.19 0.62 6.72
N ARG A 119 5.22 1.37 7.14
CA ARG A 119 5.75 2.50 6.37
C ARG A 119 6.34 2.06 5.04
N ARG A 120 7.07 0.93 5.00
CA ARG A 120 7.64 0.39 3.76
C ARG A 120 6.55 0.04 2.75
N LEU A 121 5.38 -0.42 3.21
CA LEU A 121 4.25 -0.71 2.33
C LEU A 121 3.59 0.54 1.77
N LEU A 122 3.43 1.58 2.60
CA LEU A 122 2.99 2.89 2.13
C LEU A 122 3.96 3.45 1.07
N MET A 123 5.27 3.34 1.29
CA MET A 123 6.27 3.78 0.31
C MET A 123 6.23 2.96 -0.99
N ARG A 124 6.00 1.64 -0.90
CA ARG A 124 5.79 0.79 -2.08
C ARG A 124 4.52 1.15 -2.84
N GLN A 125 3.45 1.53 -2.14
CA GLN A 125 2.22 2.03 -2.75
C GLN A 125 2.51 3.30 -3.56
N TYR A 126 3.20 4.28 -2.98
CA TYR A 126 3.59 5.51 -3.70
C TYR A 126 4.52 5.24 -4.88
N ALA A 127 5.51 4.35 -4.72
CA ALA A 127 6.40 3.97 -5.80
C ALA A 127 5.64 3.30 -6.97
N ALA A 128 4.67 2.44 -6.68
CA ALA A 128 3.82 1.82 -7.70
C ALA A 128 2.95 2.86 -8.42
N THR A 129 2.34 3.82 -7.69
CA THR A 129 1.60 4.93 -8.31
C THR A 129 2.49 5.81 -9.18
N LEU A 130 3.71 6.11 -8.74
CA LEU A 130 4.67 6.90 -9.51
C LEU A 130 5.09 6.17 -10.80
N LEU A 131 5.36 4.87 -10.71
CA LEU A 131 5.68 4.03 -11.86
C LEU A 131 4.52 3.98 -12.86
N GLN A 132 3.29 3.77 -12.37
CA GLN A 132 2.08 3.78 -13.19
C GLN A 132 1.91 5.11 -13.93
N PHE A 133 2.06 6.23 -13.21
CA PHE A 133 1.96 7.56 -13.77
C PHE A 133 3.04 7.82 -14.84
N ALA A 134 4.30 7.49 -14.55
CA ALA A 134 5.40 7.64 -15.49
C ALA A 134 5.21 6.78 -16.76
N ALA A 135 4.77 5.53 -16.60
CA ALA A 135 4.49 4.65 -17.73
C ALA A 135 3.35 5.20 -18.61
N LEU A 136 2.28 5.70 -17.99
CA LEU A 136 1.17 6.32 -18.72
C LEU A 136 1.62 7.59 -19.47
N LEU A 137 2.36 8.48 -18.81
CA LEU A 137 2.89 9.69 -19.44
C LEU A 137 3.80 9.35 -20.62
N LEU A 138 4.72 8.41 -20.46
CA LEU A 138 5.59 7.98 -21.54
C LEU A 138 4.80 7.37 -22.70
N ALA A 139 3.75 6.59 -22.43
CA ALA A 139 2.89 6.02 -23.46
C ALA A 139 2.17 7.11 -24.28
N VAL A 140 1.68 8.15 -23.62
CA VAL A 140 0.95 9.26 -24.25
C VAL A 140 1.89 10.19 -25.03
N LEU A 141 3.09 10.44 -24.51
CA LEU A 141 4.09 11.31 -25.14
C LEU A 141 4.88 10.60 -26.24
N TRP A 142 4.80 9.27 -26.33
CA TRP A 142 5.50 8.52 -27.36
C TRP A 142 4.93 8.84 -28.74
N PRO A 143 5.79 9.21 -29.72
CA PRO A 143 5.32 9.47 -31.07
C PRO A 143 4.70 8.20 -31.66
N GLN A 144 3.46 8.30 -32.12
CA GLN A 144 2.69 7.19 -32.73
C GLN A 144 3.02 6.98 -34.21
N THR A 145 4.21 7.41 -34.64
CA THR A 145 4.68 7.38 -36.04
C THR A 145 5.11 5.99 -36.49
#